data_AF-A0A251V6G1-F1
#
_entry.id   AF-A0A251V6G1-F1
#
_cell.length_a   1.000
_cell.length_b   1.000
_cell.length_c   1.000
_cell.angle_alpha   90.00
_cell.angle_beta   90.00
_cell.angle_gamma   90.00
#
_symmetry.space_group_name_H-M   'P 1'
#
loop_
_entity.id
_entity.type
_entity.pdbx_description
1 polymer ?
#
loop_
_entity_poly.entity_id
_entity_poly.type
_entity_poly.pdbx_seq_one_letter_code
_entity_poly.pdbx_strand_id
1 'polypeptide(L)'
;MITKVTFVGRGSTRKPPKYEHFIRLSGLRFTKAHVTHLELKCTFNLKIIGVKRNPNGTMYTSLGVITKGTIIVVNVSELGLVTLAGKVVWGKISIIF
;
A
#
# COMPACT_ATOMS: atom_id res chain seq x y z
N MET A 1 -16.71 -8.97 -7.89
CA MET A 1 -16.33 -7.54 -7.83
C MET A 1 -15.78 -7.22 -6.44
N ILE A 2 -14.70 -6.44 -6.34
CA ILE A 2 -14.11 -6.03 -5.06
C ILE A 2 -14.62 -4.62 -4.72
N THR A 3 -15.32 -4.49 -3.59
CA THR A 3 -15.92 -3.24 -3.11
C THR A 3 -15.03 -2.47 -2.12
N LYS A 4 -13.91 -3.06 -1.72
CA LYS A 4 -12.95 -2.46 -0.78
C LYS A 4 -11.84 -1.71 -1.52
N VAL A 5 -11.16 -0.82 -0.80
CA VAL A 5 -9.98 -0.12 -1.30
C VAL A 5 -8.90 -1.12 -1.73
N THR A 6 -8.25 -0.87 -2.85
CA THR A 6 -7.18 -1.72 -3.38
C THR A 6 -5.94 -0.89 -3.74
N PHE A 7 -4.78 -1.50 -3.54
CA PHE A 7 -3.53 -1.07 -4.14
C PHE A 7 -3.25 -1.90 -5.38
N VAL A 8 -2.87 -1.23 -6.46
CA VAL A 8 -2.47 -1.86 -7.70
C VAL A 8 -1.15 -1.23 -8.14
N GLY A 9 -0.15 -2.06 -8.41
CA GLY A 9 1.15 -1.59 -8.90
C GLY A 9 1.04 -0.82 -10.22
N ARG A 10 2.00 0.09 -10.48
CA ARG A 10 1.98 1.03 -11.62
C ARG A 10 1.92 0.36 -13.01
N GLY A 11 2.29 -0.91 -13.13
CA GLY A 11 2.27 -1.67 -14.39
C GLY A 11 1.11 -2.66 -14.54
N SER A 12 0.05 -2.56 -13.75
CA SER A 12 -1.05 -3.54 -13.83
C SER A 12 -1.95 -3.29 -15.04
N THR A 13 -1.84 -4.17 -16.04
CA THR A 13 -2.81 -4.27 -17.14
C THR A 13 -4.03 -5.09 -16.70
N ARG A 14 -5.23 -4.70 -17.14
CA ARG A 14 -6.46 -5.51 -16.94
C ARG A 14 -6.35 -6.81 -17.75
N LYS A 15 -6.86 -7.90 -17.20
CA LYS A 15 -7.05 -9.13 -17.98
C LYS A 15 -8.22 -8.93 -18.93
N PRO A 16 -8.29 -9.67 -20.06
CA PRO A 16 -9.47 -9.63 -20.92
C PRO A 16 -10.73 -9.97 -20.12
N PRO A 17 -11.89 -9.35 -20.41
CA PRO A 17 -13.10 -9.50 -19.59
C PRO A 17 -13.54 -10.95 -19.36
N LYS A 18 -13.30 -11.82 -20.34
CA LYS A 18 -13.61 -13.26 -20.27
C LYS A 18 -12.86 -14.00 -19.14
N TYR A 19 -11.68 -13.53 -18.75
CA TYR A 19 -10.82 -14.18 -17.74
C TYR A 19 -10.73 -13.38 -16.43
N GLU A 20 -11.42 -12.25 -16.31
CA GLU A 20 -11.37 -11.40 -15.12
C GLU A 20 -12.47 -11.78 -14.13
N HIS A 21 -12.14 -12.65 -13.18
CA HIS A 21 -13.07 -13.03 -12.10
C HIS A 21 -13.17 -11.96 -10.99
N PHE A 22 -12.06 -11.27 -10.71
CA PHE A 22 -11.98 -10.26 -9.64
C PHE A 22 -11.81 -8.85 -10.19
N ILE A 23 -12.93 -8.16 -10.38
CA ILE A 23 -12.94 -6.77 -10.83
C ILE A 23 -12.54 -5.84 -9.66
N ARG A 24 -11.43 -5.12 -9.83
CA ARG A 24 -10.97 -4.04 -8.93
C ARG A 24 -11.36 -2.68 -9.49
N LEU A 25 -12.35 -1.99 -8.94
CA LEU A 25 -12.84 -0.71 -9.48
C LEU A 25 -11.75 0.38 -9.48
N SER A 26 -11.65 1.16 -10.55
CA SER A 26 -10.59 2.18 -10.68
C SER A 26 -10.71 3.31 -9.64
N GLY A 27 -11.93 3.71 -9.27
CA GLY A 27 -12.16 4.71 -8.23
C GLY A 27 -11.75 4.29 -6.82
N LEU A 28 -11.56 2.99 -6.59
CA LEU A 28 -11.10 2.44 -5.30
C LEU A 28 -9.60 2.07 -5.32
N ARG A 29 -8.87 2.48 -6.36
CA ARG A 29 -7.42 2.24 -6.47
C ARG A 29 -6.65 3.42 -5.91
N PHE A 30 -6.12 3.25 -4.71
CA PHE A 30 -5.30 4.26 -4.07
C PHE A 30 -3.82 3.91 -4.25
N THR A 31 -3.02 4.93 -4.59
CA THR A 31 -1.57 4.81 -4.79
C THR A 31 -0.77 5.51 -3.70
N LYS A 32 -1.44 6.29 -2.85
CA LYS A 32 -0.86 7.00 -1.73
C LYS A 32 -1.63 6.69 -0.45
N ALA A 33 -0.96 6.83 0.69
CA ALA A 33 -1.51 6.67 2.01
C ALA A 33 -1.07 7.82 2.92
N HIS A 34 -1.97 8.24 3.81
CA HIS A 34 -1.62 9.13 4.90
C HIS A 34 -0.95 8.33 6.00
N VAL A 35 0.31 8.65 6.29
CA VAL A 35 1.13 7.98 7.30
C VAL A 35 1.41 8.95 8.43
N THR A 36 1.03 8.58 9.64
CA THR A 36 1.29 9.31 10.88
C THR A 36 2.61 8.85 11.47
N HIS A 37 3.54 9.77 11.75
CA HIS A 37 4.76 9.47 12.52
C HIS A 37 4.56 9.83 13.99
N LEU A 38 4.70 8.86 14.89
CA LEU A 38 4.43 9.05 16.32
C LEU A 38 5.34 10.09 16.98
N GLU A 39 6.65 10.06 16.68
CA GLU A 39 7.61 10.97 17.31
C GLU A 39 7.46 12.42 16.81
N LEU A 40 7.14 12.59 15.52
CA LEU A 40 7.03 13.90 14.90
C LEU A 40 5.62 14.47 15.02
N LYS A 41 4.62 13.64 15.35
CA LYS A 41 3.19 13.98 15.40
C LYS A 41 2.65 14.65 14.12
N CYS A 42 3.30 14.39 12.99
CA CYS A 42 2.90 14.88 11.68
C CYS A 42 2.37 13.75 10.80
N THR A 43 1.52 14.13 9.83
CA THR A 43 0.95 13.22 8.85
C THR A 43 1.51 13.54 7.47
N PHE A 44 1.93 12.51 6.74
CA PHE A 44 2.53 12.65 5.42
C PHE A 44 1.75 11.84 4.39
N ASN A 45 1.54 12.40 3.19
CA ASN A 45 0.84 11.70 2.11
C ASN A 45 1.84 10.98 1.20
N LEU A 46 2.26 9.79 1.63
CA LEU A 46 3.35 9.02 1.03
C LEU A 46 2.85 8.01 0.00
N LYS A 47 3.68 7.69 -0.99
CA LYS A 47 3.36 6.68 -2.01
C LYS A 47 3.44 5.27 -1.43
N ILE A 48 2.43 4.45 -1.74
CA ILE A 48 2.42 3.02 -1.40
C ILE A 48 3.32 2.28 -2.40
N ILE A 49 4.20 1.43 -1.88
CA ILE A 49 5.06 0.54 -2.68
C ILE A 49 4.38 -0.82 -2.86
N GLY A 50 3.77 -1.35 -1.81
CA GLY A 50 3.13 -2.65 -1.85
C GLY A 50 2.32 -3.00 -0.59
N VAL A 51 1.50 -4.04 -0.70
CA VAL A 51 0.77 -4.65 0.42
C VAL A 51 1.53 -5.90 0.85
N LYS A 52 1.92 -5.97 2.13
CA LYS A 52 2.74 -7.09 2.64
C LYS A 52 1.90 -8.17 3.28
N ARG A 53 0.89 -7.80 4.08
CA ARG A 53 0.00 -8.74 4.77
C ARG A 53 -1.36 -8.12 5.05
N ASN A 54 -2.42 -8.85 4.75
CA ASN A 54 -3.78 -8.52 5.17
C ASN A 54 -4.26 -9.52 6.24
N PRO A 55 -4.83 -9.06 7.38
CA PRO A 55 -5.34 -9.95 8.43
C PRO A 55 -6.48 -10.86 7.95
N ASN A 56 -7.24 -10.45 6.93
CA ASN A 56 -8.36 -11.22 6.39
C ASN A 56 -7.91 -12.36 5.45
N GLY A 57 -6.60 -12.55 5.24
CA GLY A 57 -6.04 -13.69 4.52
C GLY A 57 -5.05 -13.34 3.41
N THR A 58 -4.39 -14.38 2.90
CA THR A 58 -3.37 -14.28 1.85
C THR A 58 -3.96 -13.85 0.51
N MET A 59 -5.17 -14.32 0.16
CA MET A 59 -5.84 -13.90 -1.07
C MET A 59 -6.04 -12.38 -1.15
N TYR A 60 -6.40 -11.73 -0.04
CA TYR A 60 -6.57 -10.28 0.01
C TYR A 60 -5.24 -9.55 -0.11
N THR A 61 -4.17 -10.16 0.41
CA THR A 61 -2.80 -9.66 0.24
C THR A 61 -2.40 -9.69 -1.24
N SER A 62 -2.62 -10.82 -1.93
CA SER A 62 -2.31 -10.99 -3.35
C SER A 62 -3.14 -10.08 -4.27
N LEU A 63 -4.41 -9.86 -3.93
CA LEU A 63 -5.29 -8.94 -4.67
C LEU A 63 -4.99 -7.46 -4.38
N GLY A 64 -4.17 -7.17 -3.36
CA GLY A 64 -3.84 -5.83 -2.92
C GLY A 64 -4.98 -5.13 -2.18
N VAL A 65 -5.89 -5.88 -1.55
CA VAL A 65 -7.00 -5.31 -0.79
C VAL A 65 -6.47 -4.66 0.48
N ILE A 66 -6.91 -3.42 0.71
CA ILE A 66 -6.55 -2.61 1.85
C ILE A 66 -7.75 -2.56 2.80
N THR A 67 -7.54 -3.08 4.00
CA THR A 67 -8.49 -3.01 5.13
C THR A 67 -7.78 -2.54 6.38
N LYS A 68 -8.55 -2.21 7.42
CA LYS A 68 -8.00 -2.04 8.77
C LYS A 68 -7.14 -3.24 9.17
N GLY A 69 -5.99 -2.95 9.78
CA GLY A 69 -4.95 -3.91 10.16
C GLY A 69 -4.05 -4.39 9.02
N THR A 70 -4.23 -3.89 7.79
CA THR A 70 -3.35 -4.28 6.67
C THR A 70 -1.97 -3.64 6.85
N ILE A 71 -0.95 -4.44 6.63
CA ILE A 71 0.45 -4.04 6.65
C ILE A 71 0.85 -3.67 5.22
N ILE A 72 1.22 -2.40 5.03
CA ILE A 72 1.69 -1.84 3.76
C ILE A 72 3.15 -1.40 3.87
N VAL A 73 3.83 -1.35 2.73
CA VAL A 73 5.16 -0.75 2.60
C VAL A 73 4.98 0.59 1.91
N VAL A 74 5.44 1.65 2.56
CA VAL A 74 5.33 3.04 2.08
C VAL A 74 6.71 3.60 1.78
N ASN A 75 6.77 4.46 0.77
CA ASN A 75 7.99 5.16 0.41
C ASN A 75 8.25 6.31 1.39
N VAL A 76 9.39 6.27 2.09
CA VAL A 76 9.81 7.27 3.08
C VAL A 76 10.99 8.13 2.63
N SER A 77 11.33 8.10 1.34
CA SER A 77 12.46 8.87 0.80
C SER A 77 12.28 10.39 1.02
N GLU A 78 11.05 10.89 1.05
CA GLU A 78 10.73 12.29 1.34
C GLU A 78 11.01 12.70 2.79
N LEU A 79 11.15 11.73 3.72
CA LEU A 79 11.50 11.99 5.13
C LEU A 79 13.01 12.05 5.38
N GLY A 80 13.85 11.69 4.40
CA GLY A 80 15.30 11.77 4.52
C GLY A 80 15.89 10.88 5.63
N LEU A 81 15.23 9.77 5.97
CA LEU A 81 15.71 8.85 7.00
C LEU A 81 16.98 8.13 6.54
N VAL A 82 18.01 8.11 7.38
CA VAL A 82 19.30 7.47 7.12
C VAL A 82 19.64 6.51 8.25
N THR A 83 20.17 5.35 7.89
CA THR A 83 20.72 4.38 8.85
C THR A 83 22.07 4.85 9.39
N LEU A 84 22.50 4.31 10.54
CA LEU A 84 23.82 4.64 11.12
C LEU A 84 24.99 4.38 10.14
N ALA A 85 24.82 3.46 9.20
CA ALA A 85 25.79 3.16 8.15
C ALA A 85 25.72 4.11 6.93
N GLY A 86 24.97 5.21 7.01
CA GLY A 86 24.85 6.21 5.94
C GLY A 86 23.92 5.79 4.77
N LYS A 87 23.26 4.63 4.83
CA LYS A 87 22.32 4.21 3.78
C LYS A 87 20.96 4.89 3.94
N VAL A 88 20.44 5.43 2.85
CA VAL A 88 19.10 6.06 2.78
C VAL A 88 18.01 5.01 2.87
N VAL A 89 17.03 5.23 3.74
CA VAL A 89 15.84 4.40 3.88
C VAL A 89 14.79 4.90 2.90
N TRP A 90 14.39 4.04 1.96
CA TRP A 90 13.37 4.37 0.96
C TRP A 90 12.03 3.68 1.22
N GLY A 91 11.99 2.68 2.12
CA GLY A 91 10.78 1.92 2.43
C GLY A 91 10.62 1.67 3.93
N LYS A 92 9.43 1.93 4.47
CA LYS A 92 9.07 1.61 5.85
C LYS A 92 7.76 0.84 5.88
N ILE A 93 7.63 -0.07 6.85
CA ILE A 93 6.41 -0.82 7.10
C ILE A 93 5.45 0.07 7.89
N SER A 94 4.19 0.07 7.52
CA SER A 94 3.13 0.82 8.21
C SER A 94 1.86 -0.02 8.30
N ILE A 95 1.13 0.16 9.38
CA ILE A 95 -0.17 -0.49 9.61
C ILE A 95 -1.29 0.51 9.36
N ILE A 96 -2.35 0.03 8.74
CA ILE A 96 -3.56 0.82 8.50
C ILE A 96 -4.49 0.66 9.68
N PHE A 97 -4.87 1.78 10.29
CA PHE A 97 -5.74 1.84 11.47
C PHE A 97 -7.21 2.12 11.12
#